data_AF-A0A7Y4SH98-F1
#
_entry.id   AF-A0A7Y4SH98-F1
#
_cell.length_a   1.000
_cell.length_b   1.000
_cell.length_c   1.000
_cell.angle_alpha   90.00
_cell.angle_beta   90.00
_cell.angle_gamma   90.00
#
_symmetry.space_group_name_H-M   'P 1'
#
loop_
_entity.id
_entity.type
_entity.pdbx_description
1 polymer ?
#
loop_
_entity_poly.entity_id
_entity_poly.type
_entity_poly.pdbx_seq_one_letter_code
_entity_poly.pdbx_strand_id
1 'polypeptide(L)'
;MAGIGAGDVDWVGLVFRWIHFLAGIVWIGLLYFFNLVNAAFLKSLDGPTKNIVIPKLMPAALNWFRHGATVTVLAGIVLYLYLYQRGGTGAIALGIGGLLGIIMMANVHAIIWPNQRRIIAAVTAAAQGTPAPPEMAQWGRTALLASRVNFMLSIPMLLLMGAGSHLR
;
A
#
# COMPACT_ATOMS: atom_id res chain seq x y z
N MET A 1 21.05 -24.28 16.96
CA MET A 1 20.37 -22.97 16.94
C MET A 1 19.78 -22.77 18.32
N ALA A 2 20.29 -21.80 19.09
CA ALA A 2 19.78 -21.55 20.43
C ALA A 2 18.31 -21.10 20.32
N GLY A 3 17.39 -21.95 20.80
CA GLY A 3 16.00 -21.57 20.97
C GLY A 3 15.91 -20.42 21.96
N ILE A 4 14.92 -19.54 21.77
CA ILE A 4 14.52 -18.58 22.79
C ILE A 4 14.20 -19.41 24.04
N GLY A 5 14.91 -19.15 25.15
CA GLY A 5 14.70 -19.89 26.39
C GLY A 5 13.25 -19.76 26.85
N ALA A 6 12.71 -20.78 27.52
CA ALA A 6 11.39 -20.68 28.11
C ALA A 6 11.35 -19.50 29.10
N GLY A 7 10.66 -18.42 28.74
CA GLY A 7 10.59 -17.16 29.51
C GLY A 7 11.19 -15.94 28.79
N ASP A 8 11.97 -16.13 27.73
CA ASP A 8 12.56 -15.04 26.97
C ASP A 8 11.58 -14.48 25.94
N VAL A 9 11.55 -13.15 25.80
CA VAL A 9 10.73 -12.47 24.78
C VAL A 9 11.36 -12.66 23.40
N ASP A 10 10.54 -13.05 22.42
CA ASP A 10 10.94 -13.04 21.01
C ASP A 10 11.05 -11.62 20.46
N TRP A 11 12.13 -10.92 20.81
CA TRP A 11 12.35 -9.54 20.39
C TRP A 11 12.40 -9.38 18.87
N VAL A 12 12.95 -10.36 18.16
CA VAL A 12 13.07 -10.31 16.69
C VAL A 12 11.67 -10.42 16.07
N GLY A 13 10.92 -11.47 16.42
CA GLY A 13 9.54 -11.64 15.93
C GLY A 13 8.65 -10.47 16.32
N LEU A 14 8.81 -9.91 17.52
CA LEU A 14 8.07 -8.75 18.00
C LEU A 14 8.37 -7.49 17.17
N VAL A 15 9.65 -7.14 16.98
CA VAL A 15 10.04 -5.95 16.20
C VAL A 15 9.52 -6.03 14.77
N PHE A 16 9.69 -7.16 14.08
CA PHE A 16 9.20 -7.32 12.72
C PHE A 16 7.67 -7.30 12.62
N ARG A 17 6.95 -7.86 13.60
CA ARG A 17 5.48 -7.72 13.69
C ARG A 17 5.07 -6.26 13.81
N TRP A 18 5.73 -5.50 14.68
CA TRP A 18 5.42 -4.09 14.88
C TRP A 18 5.72 -3.25 13.63
N ILE A 19 6.86 -3.47 12.97
CA ILE A 19 7.19 -2.80 11.71
C ILE A 19 6.14 -3.13 10.64
N HIS A 20 5.81 -4.42 10.46
CA HIS A 20 4.81 -4.86 9.50
C HIS A 20 3.45 -4.21 9.77
N PHE A 21 3.03 -4.19 11.04
CA PHE A 21 1.74 -3.64 11.45
C PHE A 21 1.65 -2.12 11.22
N LEU A 22 2.64 -1.35 11.68
CA LEU A 22 2.65 0.10 11.51
C LEU A 22 2.74 0.50 10.03
N ALA A 23 3.61 -0.16 9.26
CA ALA A 23 3.68 0.07 7.81
C ALA A 23 2.36 -0.31 7.11
N GLY A 24 1.70 -1.39 7.56
CA GLY A 24 0.42 -1.84 7.06
C GLY A 24 -0.69 -0.81 7.30
N ILE A 25 -0.72 -0.18 8.48
CA ILE A 25 -1.64 0.93 8.78
C ILE A 25 -1.44 2.08 7.80
N VAL A 26 -0.19 2.50 7.57
CA VAL A 26 0.11 3.58 6.62
C VAL A 26 -0.33 3.20 5.20
N TRP A 27 0.01 2.00 4.75
CA TRP A 27 -0.31 1.54 3.41
C TRP A 27 -1.82 1.41 3.17
N ILE A 28 -2.50 0.62 3.98
CA ILE A 28 -3.92 0.33 3.83
C ILE A 28 -4.76 1.55 4.20
N GLY A 29 -4.36 2.33 5.21
CA GLY A 29 -5.01 3.59 5.55
C GLY A 29 -5.01 4.57 4.38
N LEU A 30 -3.86 4.76 3.72
CA LEU A 30 -3.77 5.62 2.53
C LEU A 30 -4.54 5.04 1.34
N LEU A 31 -4.56 3.72 1.17
CA LEU A 31 -5.38 3.06 0.15
C LEU A 31 -6.87 3.40 0.32
N TYR A 32 -7.38 3.33 1.55
CA TYR A 32 -8.77 3.66 1.88
C TYR A 32 -9.02 5.15 1.72
N PHE A 33 -8.11 6.01 2.18
CA PHE A 33 -8.18 7.45 1.95
C PHE A 33 -8.30 7.78 0.46
N PHE A 34 -7.45 7.19 -0.40
CA PHE A 34 -7.48 7.47 -1.84
C PHE A 34 -8.81 7.08 -2.49
N ASN A 35 -9.39 5.95 -2.06
CA ASN A 35 -10.58 5.38 -2.65
C ASN A 35 -11.88 5.97 -2.08
N LEU A 36 -11.95 6.24 -0.78
CA LEU A 36 -13.18 6.67 -0.12
C LEU A 36 -13.30 8.19 -0.03
N VAL A 37 -12.17 8.90 0.06
CA VAL A 37 -12.17 10.35 0.34
C VAL A 37 -11.56 11.13 -0.82
N ASN A 38 -10.29 10.89 -1.14
CA ASN A 38 -9.51 11.74 -2.02
C ASN A 38 -10.11 11.87 -3.43
N ALA A 39 -10.54 10.76 -4.03
CA ALA A 39 -11.08 10.79 -5.39
C ALA A 39 -12.35 11.65 -5.50
N ALA A 40 -13.26 11.55 -4.52
CA ALA A 40 -14.47 12.37 -4.47
C ALA A 40 -14.14 13.84 -4.16
N PHE A 41 -13.25 14.08 -3.18
CA PHE A 41 -12.78 15.41 -2.84
C PHE A 41 -12.16 16.13 -4.04
N LEU A 42 -11.20 15.51 -4.74
CA LEU A 42 -10.59 16.11 -5.92
C LEU A 42 -11.61 16.36 -7.04
N LYS A 43 -12.64 15.54 -7.20
CA LYS A 43 -13.70 15.78 -8.19
C LYS A 43 -14.49 17.06 -7.89
N SER A 44 -14.68 17.40 -6.61
CA SER A 44 -15.42 18.58 -6.18
C SER A 44 -14.69 19.91 -6.39
N LEU A 45 -13.37 19.87 -6.62
CA LEU A 45 -12.55 21.06 -6.82
C LEU A 45 -12.62 21.57 -8.27
N ASP A 46 -12.58 22.89 -8.43
CA ASP A 46 -12.36 23.56 -9.71
C ASP A 46 -10.90 23.40 -10.18
N GLY A 47 -10.63 23.76 -11.44
CA GLY A 47 -9.31 23.62 -12.07
C GLY A 47 -8.19 24.37 -11.33
N PRO A 48 -8.34 25.69 -11.09
CA PRO A 48 -7.38 26.47 -10.32
C PRO A 48 -7.03 25.85 -8.95
N THR A 49 -8.03 25.41 -8.17
CA THR A 49 -7.78 24.80 -6.85
C THR A 49 -7.03 23.47 -6.96
N LYS A 50 -7.33 22.64 -7.97
CA LYS A 50 -6.60 21.39 -8.23
C LYS A 50 -5.11 21.63 -8.47
N ASN A 51 -4.74 22.70 -9.16
CA ASN A 51 -3.35 23.06 -9.44
C ASN A 51 -2.57 23.42 -8.16
N ILE A 52 -3.25 23.74 -7.06
CA ILE A 52 -2.63 24.01 -5.76
C ILE A 52 -2.58 22.75 -4.89
N VAL A 53 -3.70 22.02 -4.83
CA VAL A 53 -3.85 20.87 -3.92
C VAL A 53 -3.08 19.65 -4.40
N ILE A 54 -3.20 19.29 -5.69
CA ILE A 54 -2.62 18.05 -6.23
C ILE A 54 -1.09 18.03 -6.07
N PRO A 55 -0.32 19.07 -6.45
CA PRO A 55 1.13 19.07 -6.32
C PRO A 55 1.64 19.02 -4.87
N LYS A 56 0.85 19.48 -3.90
CA LYS A 56 1.23 19.45 -2.48
C LYS A 56 0.84 18.15 -1.79
N LEU A 57 -0.39 17.68 -2.02
CA LEU A 57 -0.94 16.50 -1.35
C LEU A 57 -0.42 15.20 -1.96
N MET A 58 -0.50 15.07 -3.28
CA MET A 58 -0.32 13.77 -3.94
C MET A 58 1.10 13.23 -3.83
N PRO A 59 2.19 14.01 -4.04
CA PRO A 59 3.54 13.48 -3.92
C PRO A 59 3.84 12.95 -2.51
N ALA A 60 3.43 13.67 -1.47
CA ALA A 60 3.62 13.25 -0.08
C ALA A 60 2.83 11.97 0.22
N ALA A 61 1.53 11.96 -0.08
CA ALA A 61 0.67 10.80 0.18
C ALA A 61 1.11 9.56 -0.59
N LEU A 62 1.47 9.69 -1.87
CA LEU A 62 1.91 8.57 -2.70
C LEU A 62 3.29 8.04 -2.31
N ASN A 63 4.17 8.91 -1.80
CA ASN A 63 5.47 8.48 -1.31
C ASN A 63 5.34 7.62 -0.04
N TRP A 64 4.48 8.02 0.90
CA TRP A 64 4.15 7.20 2.07
C TRP A 64 3.43 5.91 1.68
N PHE A 65 2.50 5.98 0.73
CA PHE A 65 1.76 4.81 0.25
C PHE A 65 2.67 3.75 -0.37
N ARG A 66 3.57 4.15 -1.29
CA ARG A 66 4.45 3.19 -2.00
C ARG A 66 5.48 2.56 -1.06
N HIS A 67 6.07 3.35 -0.17
CA HIS A 67 7.08 2.85 0.77
C HIS A 67 6.44 2.06 1.90
N GLY A 68 5.27 2.49 2.39
CA GLY A 68 4.46 1.71 3.32
C GLY A 68 4.14 0.32 2.75
N ALA A 69 3.75 0.23 1.48
CA ALA A 69 3.53 -1.06 0.82
C ALA A 69 4.77 -1.94 0.81
N THR A 70 5.91 -1.39 0.37
CA THR A 70 7.19 -2.12 0.33
C THR A 70 7.63 -2.59 1.71
N VAL A 71 7.62 -1.71 2.71
CA VAL A 71 8.04 -2.05 4.08
C VAL A 71 7.13 -3.10 4.68
N THR A 72 5.81 -2.98 4.49
CA THR A 72 4.85 -3.98 4.97
C THR A 72 5.16 -5.36 4.41
N VAL A 73 5.26 -5.48 3.08
CA VAL A 73 5.45 -6.79 2.44
C VAL A 73 6.82 -7.37 2.80
N LEU A 74 7.90 -6.60 2.76
CA LEU A 74 9.23 -7.10 3.09
C LEU A 74 9.33 -7.53 4.56
N ALA A 75 8.82 -6.72 5.49
CA ALA A 75 8.77 -7.11 6.90
C ALA A 75 7.90 -8.36 7.11
N GLY A 76 6.81 -8.50 6.38
CA GLY A 76 5.93 -9.67 6.41
C GLY A 76 6.60 -10.94 5.89
N ILE A 77 7.36 -10.85 4.79
CA ILE A 77 8.13 -11.98 4.23
C ILE A 77 9.21 -12.41 5.23
N VAL A 78 9.98 -11.47 5.77
CA VAL A 78 11.03 -11.78 6.76
C VAL A 78 10.41 -12.43 8.00
N LEU A 79 9.32 -11.88 8.52
CA LEU A 79 8.60 -12.45 9.65
C LEU A 79 8.06 -13.85 9.35
N TYR A 80 7.44 -14.04 8.18
CA TYR A 80 6.90 -15.33 7.77
C TYR A 80 7.98 -16.40 7.70
N LEU A 81 9.12 -16.10 7.06
CA LEU A 81 10.26 -17.01 6.94
C LEU A 81 10.88 -17.32 8.32
N TYR A 82 11.04 -16.30 9.16
CA TYR A 82 11.55 -16.44 10.52
C TYR A 82 10.70 -17.40 11.37
N LEU A 83 9.37 -17.24 11.31
CA LEU A 83 8.44 -18.10 12.03
C LEU A 83 8.36 -19.50 11.42
N TYR A 84 8.44 -19.63 10.09
CA TYR A 84 8.41 -20.91 9.39
C TYR A 84 9.63 -21.78 9.76
N GLN A 85 10.83 -21.20 9.81
CA GLN A 85 12.06 -21.89 10.23
C GLN A 85 12.02 -22.39 11.68
N ARG A 86 11.14 -21.82 12.51
CA ARG A 86 10.95 -22.16 13.92
C ARG A 86 9.74 -23.05 14.16
N GLY A 87 9.14 -23.59 13.09
CA GLY A 87 8.04 -24.54 13.17
C GLY A 87 6.64 -23.91 13.25
N GLY A 88 6.44 -22.62 12.88
CA GLY A 88 5.11 -22.02 13.03
C GLY A 88 4.73 -20.79 12.20
N THR A 89 4.30 -20.99 10.94
CA THR A 89 3.39 -20.10 10.15
C THR A 89 2.69 -20.81 8.98
N GLY A 90 2.72 -22.15 8.93
CA GLY A 90 2.20 -22.98 7.82
C GLY A 90 0.68 -22.94 7.59
N ALA A 91 -0.01 -21.93 8.10
CA ALA A 91 -1.43 -21.69 7.85
C ALA A 91 -1.65 -21.23 6.40
N ILE A 92 -2.45 -21.99 5.65
CA ILE A 92 -2.78 -21.69 4.25
C ILE A 92 -3.42 -20.30 4.13
N ALA A 93 -4.28 -19.92 5.07
CA ALA A 93 -4.92 -18.60 5.10
C ALA A 93 -3.89 -17.46 5.12
N LEU A 94 -2.85 -17.55 5.96
CA LEU A 94 -1.80 -16.54 6.04
C LEU A 94 -0.98 -16.48 4.74
N GLY A 95 -0.71 -17.64 4.12
CA GLY A 95 -0.03 -17.71 2.82
C GLY A 95 -0.82 -17.02 1.69
N ILE A 96 -2.13 -17.27 1.62
CA ILE A 96 -3.01 -16.62 0.62
C ILE A 96 -3.09 -15.12 0.89
N GLY A 97 -3.29 -14.70 2.14
CA GLY A 97 -3.27 -13.28 2.52
C GLY A 97 -1.96 -12.59 2.15
N GLY A 98 -0.82 -13.25 2.42
CA GLY A 98 0.51 -12.77 2.04
C GLY A 98 0.67 -12.58 0.53
N LEU A 99 0.21 -13.56 -0.25
CA LEU A 99 0.25 -13.49 -1.72
C LEU A 99 -0.59 -12.33 -2.26
N LEU A 100 -1.80 -12.13 -1.74
CA LEU A 100 -2.63 -10.98 -2.11
C LEU A 100 -1.92 -9.65 -1.80
N GLY A 101 -1.26 -9.54 -0.65
CA GLY A 101 -0.42 -8.40 -0.31
C GLY A 101 0.71 -8.17 -1.32
N ILE A 102 1.42 -9.22 -1.73
CA ILE A 102 2.49 -9.12 -2.73
C ILE A 102 1.94 -8.63 -4.08
N ILE A 103 0.83 -9.21 -4.55
CA ILE A 103 0.16 -8.79 -5.79
C ILE A 103 -0.24 -7.31 -5.71
N MET A 104 -0.84 -6.90 -4.60
CA MET A 104 -1.25 -5.52 -4.39
C MET A 104 -0.05 -4.57 -4.39
N MET A 105 1.06 -4.91 -3.72
CA MET A 105 2.29 -4.11 -3.74
C MET A 105 2.87 -4.03 -5.16
N ALA A 106 2.90 -5.13 -5.91
CA ALA A 106 3.35 -5.11 -7.30
C ALA A 106 2.50 -4.16 -8.15
N ASN A 107 1.17 -4.18 -7.97
CA ASN A 107 0.25 -3.26 -8.64
C ASN A 107 0.51 -1.77 -8.25
N VAL A 108 0.91 -1.49 -7.00
CA VAL A 108 1.34 -0.15 -6.58
C VAL A 108 2.53 0.33 -7.40
N HIS A 109 3.58 -0.48 -7.50
CA HIS A 109 4.83 -0.07 -8.15
C HIS A 109 4.78 -0.13 -9.68
N ALA A 110 4.05 -1.09 -10.25
CA ALA A 110 3.98 -1.30 -11.69
C ALA A 110 2.93 -0.43 -12.39
N ILE A 111 1.79 -0.14 -11.73
CA ILE A 111 0.66 0.54 -12.39
C ILE A 111 0.33 1.88 -11.72
N ILE A 112 0.10 1.89 -10.40
CA ILE A 112 -0.35 3.11 -9.72
C ILE A 112 0.74 4.19 -9.76
N TRP A 113 1.95 3.86 -9.32
CA TRP A 113 3.03 4.82 -9.19
C TRP A 113 3.49 5.45 -10.52
N PRO A 114 3.73 4.70 -11.61
CA PRO A 114 4.17 5.30 -12.87
C PRO A 114 3.12 6.25 -13.46
N ASN A 115 1.84 5.91 -13.40
CA ASN A 115 0.76 6.79 -13.87
C ASN A 115 0.66 8.04 -12.98
N GLN A 116 0.73 7.88 -11.66
CA GLN A 116 0.70 9.02 -10.75
C GLN A 116 1.90 9.97 -10.93
N ARG A 117 3.10 9.45 -11.19
CA ARG A 117 4.27 10.27 -11.53
C ARG A 117 4.03 11.14 -12.77
N ARG A 118 3.44 10.55 -13.82
CA ARG A 118 3.11 11.28 -15.06
C ARG A 118 2.08 12.38 -14.80
N ILE A 119 1.04 12.08 -14.01
CA ILE A 119 0.03 13.08 -13.61
C ILE A 119 0.68 14.22 -12.81
N ILE A 120 1.50 13.90 -11.80
CA ILE A 120 2.19 14.91 -10.98
C ILE A 120 3.07 15.80 -11.85
N ALA A 121 3.87 15.21 -12.75
CA ALA A 121 4.72 15.98 -13.66
C ALA A 121 3.90 16.91 -14.56
N ALA A 122 2.81 16.40 -15.12
CA ALA A 122 1.94 17.17 -16.01
C ALA A 122 1.18 18.29 -15.28
N VAL A 123 0.67 18.06 -14.07
CA VAL A 123 0.04 19.12 -13.25
C VAL A 123 1.07 20.17 -12.81
N THR A 124 2.30 19.75 -12.50
CA THR A 124 3.39 20.66 -12.14
C THR A 124 3.77 21.57 -13.32
N ALA A 125 3.86 21.00 -14.52
CA ALA A 125 4.09 21.77 -15.75
C ALA A 125 2.93 22.72 -16.08
N ALA A 126 1.68 22.28 -15.85
CA ALA A 126 0.49 23.11 -16.02
C ALA A 126 0.44 24.30 -15.06
N ALA A 127 0.90 24.12 -13.82
CA ALA A 127 1.06 25.24 -12.89
C ALA A 127 2.09 26.29 -13.36
N GLN A 128 2.98 25.93 -14.29
CA GLN A 128 3.98 26.81 -14.90
C GLN A 128 3.56 27.32 -16.29
N GLY A 129 2.31 27.09 -16.71
CA GLY A 129 1.76 27.60 -17.97
C GLY A 129 1.87 26.63 -19.16
N THR A 130 2.37 25.40 -18.97
CA THR A 130 2.38 24.38 -20.03
C THR A 130 1.03 23.67 -20.10
N PRO A 131 0.32 23.62 -21.24
CA PRO A 131 -0.97 22.92 -21.33
C PRO A 131 -0.87 21.45 -20.88
N ALA A 132 -1.87 20.99 -20.12
CA ALA A 132 -1.92 19.61 -19.69
C ALA A 132 -2.10 18.67 -20.90
N PRO A 133 -1.33 17.56 -20.99
CA PRO A 133 -1.45 16.61 -22.08
C PRO A 133 -2.83 15.93 -22.09
N PRO A 134 -3.44 15.70 -23.26
CA PRO A 134 -4.74 15.03 -23.38
C PRO A 134 -4.80 13.65 -22.69
N GLU A 135 -3.67 12.94 -22.67
CA GLU A 135 -3.53 11.61 -22.08
C GLU A 135 -3.58 11.60 -20.55
N MET A 136 -3.49 12.76 -19.89
CA MET A 136 -3.52 12.86 -18.42
C MET A 136 -4.78 12.22 -17.84
N ALA A 137 -5.92 12.39 -18.51
CA ALA A 137 -7.19 11.80 -18.09
C ALA A 137 -7.13 10.26 -18.09
N GLN A 138 -6.47 9.66 -19.09
CA GLN A 138 -6.29 8.21 -19.18
C GLN A 138 -5.39 7.69 -18.06
N TRP A 139 -4.27 8.36 -17.77
CA TRP A 139 -3.38 7.97 -16.67
C TRP A 139 -4.12 8.00 -15.32
N GLY A 140 -4.95 9.03 -15.09
CA GLY A 140 -5.77 9.16 -13.89
C GLY A 140 -6.77 8.01 -13.75
N ARG A 141 -7.47 7.66 -14.84
CA ARG A 141 -8.41 6.54 -14.86
C ARG A 141 -7.72 5.21 -14.58
N THR A 142 -6.58 4.93 -15.22
CA THR A 142 -5.82 3.69 -15.01
C THR A 142 -5.31 3.59 -13.58
N ALA A 143 -4.73 4.66 -13.03
CA ALA A 143 -4.27 4.68 -11.65
C ALA A 143 -5.42 4.45 -10.65
N LEU A 144 -6.59 5.04 -10.89
CA LEU A 144 -7.75 4.87 -10.03
C LEU A 144 -8.31 3.45 -10.09
N LEU A 145 -8.44 2.86 -11.29
CA LEU A 145 -8.90 1.47 -11.43
C LEU A 145 -7.94 0.49 -10.75
N ALA A 146 -6.64 0.66 -10.93
CA ALA A 146 -5.63 -0.14 -10.24
C ALA A 146 -5.74 0.02 -8.71
N SER A 147 -5.97 1.24 -8.21
CA SER A 147 -6.20 1.50 -6.79
C SER A 147 -7.47 0.83 -6.26
N ARG A 148 -8.55 0.81 -7.06
CA ARG A 148 -9.82 0.13 -6.71
C ARG A 148 -9.67 -1.38 -6.64
N VAL A 149 -8.90 -1.97 -7.55
CA VAL A 149 -8.55 -3.40 -7.48
C VAL A 149 -7.81 -3.68 -6.17
N ASN A 150 -6.78 -2.89 -5.83
CA ASN A 150 -6.10 -3.03 -4.54
C ASN A 150 -7.05 -2.88 -3.36
N PHE A 151 -7.95 -1.90 -3.40
CA PHE A 151 -8.93 -1.68 -2.33
C PHE A 151 -9.85 -2.88 -2.15
N MET A 152 -10.36 -3.47 -3.23
CA MET A 152 -11.19 -4.69 -3.17
C MET A 152 -10.40 -5.91 -2.67
N LEU A 153 -9.17 -6.11 -3.16
CA LEU A 153 -8.31 -7.21 -2.71
C LEU A 153 -7.85 -7.05 -1.25
N SER A 154 -7.79 -5.81 -0.73
CA SER A 154 -7.38 -5.57 0.65
C SER A 154 -8.34 -6.20 1.66
N ILE A 155 -9.63 -6.33 1.33
CA ILE A 155 -10.65 -6.88 2.24
C ILE A 155 -10.39 -8.37 2.52
N PRO A 156 -10.37 -9.28 1.53
CA PRO A 156 -10.04 -10.68 1.78
C PRO A 156 -8.61 -10.86 2.26
N MET A 157 -7.66 -10.03 1.82
CA MET A 157 -6.28 -10.06 2.32
C MET A 157 -6.22 -9.83 3.84
N LEU A 158 -6.85 -8.75 4.34
CA LEU A 158 -6.89 -8.43 5.77
C LEU A 158 -7.64 -9.50 6.56
N LEU A 159 -8.75 -10.01 6.03
CA LEU A 159 -9.50 -11.10 6.66
C LEU A 159 -8.61 -12.32 6.85
N LEU A 160 -7.92 -12.77 5.80
CA LEU A 160 -7.08 -13.97 5.84
C LEU A 160 -5.85 -13.79 6.75
N MET A 161 -5.25 -12.61 6.75
CA MET A 161 -4.13 -12.30 7.65
C MET A 161 -4.56 -12.19 9.11
N GLY A 162 -5.70 -11.55 9.39
CA GLY A 162 -6.24 -11.41 10.75
C GLY A 162 -6.82 -12.70 11.30
N ALA A 163 -7.45 -13.52 10.45
CA ALA A 163 -8.04 -14.79 10.84
C ALA A 163 -7.02 -15.93 10.94
N GLY A 164 -5.76 -15.74 10.49
CA GLY A 164 -4.75 -16.78 10.48
C GLY A 164 -4.42 -17.39 11.86
N SER A 165 -4.63 -16.65 12.95
CA SER A 165 -4.51 -17.18 14.32
C SER A 165 -5.71 -18.00 14.79
N HIS A 166 -6.85 -17.88 14.10
CA HIS A 166 -8.14 -18.50 14.45
C HIS A 166 -8.48 -19.70 13.55
N LEU A 167 -7.80 -19.83 12.40
CA LEU A 167 -8.03 -20.87 11.38
C LEU A 167 -6.81 -21.82 11.28
N ARG A 168 -6.45 -22.48 12.39
CA ARG A 168 -5.32 -23.41 12.48
C ARG A 168 -5.70 -24.83 12.08
#